data_AF-A0A939XM27-F1
#
_entry.id   AF-A0A939XM27-F1
#
_cell.length_a   1.000
_cell.length_b   1.000
_cell.length_c   1.000
_cell.angle_alpha   90.00
_cell.angle_beta   90.00
_cell.angle_gamma   90.00
#
_symmetry.space_group_name_H-M   'P 1'
#
loop_
_entity.id
_entity.type
_entity.pdbx_description
1 polymer ?
#
loop_
_entity_poly.entity_id
_entity_poly.type
_entity_poly.pdbx_seq_one_letter_code
_entity_poly.pdbx_strand_id
1 'polypeptide(L)'
;ITLDGPFSDYHDIIKQTMEDADFSLESEDDEKMVFRQNKGYMRFSRMWEDAITFYKGEERVYVDGPIRDTTRIISNVYYNYRQRNQKNEY
;
A
#
# COMPACT_ATOMS: atom_id res chain seq x y z
N ILE A 1 4.87 0.35 -9.62
CA ILE A 1 5.76 1.34 -8.93
C ILE A 1 6.48 0.60 -7.79
N THR A 2 7.64 1.04 -7.32
CA THR A 2 8.42 0.32 -6.29
C THR A 2 8.69 1.15 -5.02
N LEU A 3 8.81 0.47 -3.88
CA LEU A 3 9.39 1.00 -2.64
C LEU A 3 10.76 0.36 -2.43
N ASP A 4 11.76 1.15 -2.07
CA ASP A 4 13.11 0.65 -1.78
C ASP A 4 13.22 0.18 -0.32
N GLY A 5 13.75 -1.03 -0.09
CA GLY A 5 13.87 -1.64 1.23
C GLY A 5 12.96 -2.86 1.40
N PRO A 6 13.21 -3.66 2.46
CA PRO A 6 12.46 -4.89 2.71
C PRO A 6 11.01 -4.59 3.05
N PHE A 7 10.12 -5.48 2.64
CA PHE A 7 8.69 -5.37 2.92
C PHE A 7 8.37 -5.24 4.43
N SER A 8 9.16 -5.88 5.29
CA SER A 8 9.00 -5.85 6.76
C SER A 8 8.98 -4.42 7.32
N ASP A 9 9.77 -3.51 6.75
CA ASP A 9 9.90 -2.14 7.25
C ASP A 9 8.65 -1.30 6.93
N TYR A 10 7.93 -1.71 5.89
CA TYR A 10 6.77 -1.00 5.37
C TYR A 10 5.43 -1.63 5.75
N HIS A 11 5.40 -2.89 6.21
CA HIS A 11 4.16 -3.66 6.41
C HIS A 11 3.07 -2.89 7.18
N ASP A 12 3.38 -2.41 8.38
CA ASP A 12 2.39 -1.70 9.21
C ASP A 12 2.03 -0.33 8.64
N ILE A 13 2.97 0.31 7.96
CA ILE A 13 2.76 1.62 7.34
C ILE A 13 1.85 1.49 6.12
N ILE A 14 2.04 0.44 5.33
CA ILE A 14 1.19 0.09 4.19
C ILE A 14 -0.23 -0.16 4.70
N LYS A 15 -0.42 -1.02 5.71
CA LYS A 15 -1.74 -1.29 6.30
C LYS A 15 -2.45 -0.01 6.73
N GLN A 16 -1.79 0.82 7.54
CA GLN A 16 -2.36 2.09 8.00
C GLN A 16 -2.69 3.04 6.84
N THR A 17 -1.75 3.20 5.89
CA THR A 17 -1.93 4.12 4.76
C THR A 17 -3.09 3.69 3.85
N MET A 18 -3.30 2.39 3.71
CA MET A 18 -4.41 1.84 2.93
C MET A 18 -5.76 2.02 3.65
N GLU A 19 -5.81 1.80 4.96
CA GLU A 19 -7.00 2.09 5.78
C GLU A 19 -7.39 3.57 5.74
N ASP A 20 -6.41 4.47 5.88
CA ASP A 20 -6.63 5.92 5.78
C ASP A 20 -7.11 6.35 4.38
N ALA A 21 -6.76 5.57 3.35
CA ALA A 21 -7.20 5.76 1.96
C ALA A 21 -8.53 5.07 1.64
N ASP A 22 -9.20 4.49 2.64
CA ASP A 22 -10.48 3.78 2.53
C ASP A 22 -10.41 2.52 1.64
N PHE A 23 -9.28 1.81 1.73
CA PHE A 23 -9.11 0.45 1.22
C PHE A 23 -9.16 -0.56 2.39
N SER A 24 -9.78 -1.71 2.16
CA SER A 24 -9.71 -2.87 3.05
C SER A 24 -8.68 -3.87 2.57
N LEU A 25 -7.99 -4.52 3.51
CA LEU A 25 -7.22 -5.73 3.21
C LEU A 25 -8.19 -6.84 2.75
N GLU A 26 -8.00 -7.31 1.53
CA GLU A 26 -8.78 -8.42 0.96
C GLU A 26 -8.10 -9.75 1.21
N SER A 27 -6.79 -9.82 0.97
CA SER A 27 -5.99 -11.01 1.21
C SER A 27 -4.55 -10.65 1.53
N GLU A 28 -3.93 -11.46 2.38
CA GLU A 28 -2.50 -11.40 2.66
C GLU A 28 -1.96 -12.83 2.68
N ASP A 29 -0.92 -13.08 1.87
CA ASP A 29 -0.17 -14.33 1.84
C ASP A 29 1.34 -14.04 2.00
N ASP A 30 2.19 -15.05 1.87
CA ASP A 30 3.65 -14.89 2.04
C ASP A 30 4.32 -14.09 0.91
N GLU A 31 3.67 -13.95 -0.24
CA GLU A 31 4.21 -13.28 -1.43
C GLU A 31 3.64 -11.87 -1.64
N LYS A 32 2.42 -11.60 -1.19
CA LYS A 32 1.72 -10.35 -1.49
C LYS A 32 0.62 -9.98 -0.48
N MET A 33 0.23 -8.72 -0.56
CA MET A 33 -0.94 -8.15 0.09
C MET A 33 -1.84 -7.48 -0.95
N VAL A 34 -3.11 -7.83 -0.95
CA VAL A 34 -4.11 -7.27 -1.86
C VAL A 34 -5.09 -6.46 -1.06
N PHE A 35 -5.28 -5.21 -1.46
CA PHE A 35 -6.24 -4.29 -0.87
C PHE A 35 -7.29 -3.91 -1.90
N ARG A 36 -8.54 -3.79 -1.48
CA ARG A 36 -9.66 -3.38 -2.32
C ARG A 36 -10.37 -2.17 -1.74
N GLN A 37 -10.79 -1.24 -2.59
CA GLN A 37 -11.51 -0.03 -2.17
C GLN A 37 -12.78 -0.39 -1.38
N ASN A 38 -13.10 0.24 -0.25
CA ASN A 38 -14.28 -0.10 0.54
C ASN A 38 -15.61 0.33 -0.09
N LYS A 39 -15.65 1.47 -0.79
CA LYS A 39 -16.91 2.05 -1.26
C LYS A 39 -17.48 1.24 -2.43
N GLY A 40 -18.59 0.55 -2.18
CA GLY A 40 -19.27 -0.28 -3.19
C GLY A 40 -19.57 0.45 -4.50
N TYR A 41 -19.97 1.73 -4.45
CA TYR A 41 -20.20 2.51 -5.67
C TYR A 41 -18.92 2.70 -6.51
N MET A 42 -17.76 2.86 -5.85
CA MET A 42 -16.48 2.96 -6.54
C MET A 42 -16.08 1.63 -7.17
N ARG A 43 -16.34 0.49 -6.49
CA ARG A 43 -16.11 -0.86 -7.05
C ARG A 43 -16.87 -1.08 -8.34
N PHE A 44 -18.18 -0.78 -8.35
CA PHE A 44 -19.00 -0.92 -9.56
C PHE A 44 -18.53 -0.05 -10.73
N SER A 45 -18.05 1.17 -10.45
CA SER A 45 -17.56 2.07 -11.50
C SER A 45 -16.17 1.71 -12.04
N ARG A 46 -15.36 0.98 -11.27
CA ARG A 46 -13.95 0.71 -11.57
C ARG A 46 -13.66 -0.72 -12.01
N MET A 47 -14.64 -1.63 -11.91
CA MET A 47 -14.51 -3.05 -12.28
C MET A 47 -13.28 -3.73 -11.65
N TRP A 48 -12.15 -3.75 -12.39
CA TRP A 48 -10.88 -4.40 -12.03
C TRP A 48 -9.82 -3.42 -11.49
N GLU A 49 -10.07 -2.11 -11.58
CA GLU A 49 -9.21 -1.03 -11.08
C GLU A 49 -9.52 -0.65 -9.62
N ASP A 50 -10.20 -1.52 -8.86
CA ASP A 50 -10.55 -1.26 -7.46
C ASP A 50 -9.57 -1.89 -6.46
N ALA A 51 -8.56 -2.60 -6.96
CA ALA A 51 -7.56 -3.31 -6.17
C ALA A 51 -6.14 -2.73 -6.33
N ILE A 52 -5.38 -2.75 -5.23
CA ILE A 52 -3.95 -2.44 -5.19
C ILE A 52 -3.24 -3.65 -4.57
N THR A 53 -2.21 -4.15 -5.24
CA THR A 53 -1.42 -5.29 -4.79
C THR A 53 -0.01 -4.86 -4.46
N PHE A 54 0.47 -5.23 -3.27
CA PHE A 54 1.86 -5.09 -2.83
C PHE A 54 2.52 -6.46 -2.83
N TYR A 55 3.56 -6.64 -3.62
CA TYR A 55 4.37 -7.85 -3.62
C TYR A 55 5.51 -7.71 -2.62
N LYS A 56 5.57 -8.66 -1.68
CA LYS A 56 6.58 -8.74 -0.62
C LYS A 56 7.91 -9.15 -1.26
N GLY A 57 8.84 -8.20 -1.35
CA GLY A 57 10.20 -8.50 -1.76
C GLY A 57 11.20 -8.19 -0.66
N GLU A 58 12.32 -8.91 -0.69
CA GLU A 58 13.39 -8.80 0.32
C GLU A 58 14.15 -7.47 0.22
N GLU A 59 14.39 -6.96 -0.99
CA GLU A 59 15.08 -5.68 -1.19
C GLU A 59 14.16 -4.55 -1.62
N ARG A 60 13.00 -4.89 -2.21
CA ARG A 60 12.06 -3.94 -2.80
C ARG A 60 10.63 -4.45 -2.71
N VAL A 61 9.70 -3.55 -2.47
CA VAL A 61 8.26 -3.83 -2.58
C VAL A 61 7.77 -3.39 -3.95
N TYR A 62 7.12 -4.28 -4.68
CA TYR A 62 6.46 -3.93 -5.95
C TYR A 62 4.99 -3.63 -5.71
N VAL A 63 4.49 -2.59 -6.36
CA VAL A 63 3.09 -2.17 -6.24
C VAL A 63 2.44 -2.16 -7.62
N ASP A 64 1.34 -2.90 -7.72
CA ASP A 64 0.48 -3.00 -8.90
C ASP A 64 -0.94 -2.46 -8.60
N GLY A 65 -1.57 -1.91 -9.63
CA GLY A 65 -2.88 -1.26 -9.55
C GLY A 65 -2.95 0.05 -10.32
N PRO A 66 -4.05 0.82 -10.20
CA PRO A 66 -4.26 2.06 -10.95
C PRO A 66 -3.15 3.08 -10.68
N ILE A 67 -2.54 3.62 -11.75
CA ILE A 67 -1.35 4.47 -11.63
C ILE A 67 -1.57 5.70 -10.75
N ARG A 68 -2.76 6.30 -10.82
CA ARG A 68 -3.13 7.48 -10.02
C ARG A 68 -3.16 7.16 -8.53
N ASP A 69 -3.74 6.02 -8.17
CA ASP A 69 -3.92 5.64 -6.77
C ASP A 69 -2.61 5.10 -6.19
N THR A 70 -1.93 4.22 -6.93
CA THR A 70 -0.62 3.68 -6.50
C THR A 70 0.42 4.77 -6.28
N THR A 71 0.50 5.79 -7.15
CA THR A 71 1.42 6.93 -6.97
C THR A 71 1.11 7.72 -5.71
N ARG A 72 -0.18 7.97 -5.43
CA ARG A 72 -0.62 8.68 -4.23
C ARG A 72 -0.32 7.88 -2.96
N ILE A 73 -0.65 6.60 -2.95
CA ILE A 73 -0.41 5.70 -1.82
C ILE A 73 1.09 5.64 -1.51
N ILE A 74 1.94 5.43 -2.52
CA ILE A 74 3.39 5.32 -2.33
C ILE A 74 3.98 6.62 -1.77
N SER A 75 3.52 7.77 -2.25
CA SER A 75 3.95 9.07 -1.71
C SER A 75 3.62 9.20 -0.23
N ASN A 76 2.43 8.73 0.18
CA ASN A 76 2.03 8.72 1.59
C ASN A 76 2.82 7.70 2.43
N VAL A 77 3.07 6.50 1.90
CA VAL A 77 3.89 5.48 2.57
C VAL A 77 5.29 6.03 2.85
N TYR A 78 5.94 6.65 1.86
CA TYR A 78 7.26 7.27 2.06
C TYR A 78 7.24 8.38 3.09
N TYR A 79 6.23 9.24 3.05
CA TYR A 79 6.07 10.33 4.01
C TYR A 79 5.92 9.80 5.45
N ASN A 80 5.06 8.79 5.64
CA ASN A 80 4.81 8.18 6.94
C ASN A 80 6.03 7.41 7.46
N TYR A 81 6.74 6.69 6.58
CA TYR A 81 7.99 6.01 6.92
C TYR A 81 9.07 6.99 7.39
N ARG A 82 9.28 8.07 6.63
CA ARG A 82 10.24 9.12 6.99
C ARG A 82 9.91 9.76 8.34
N GLN A 83 8.63 10.02 8.63
CA GLN A 83 8.23 10.56 9.93
C GLN A 83 8.45 9.58 11.09
N ARG A 84 8.16 8.29 10.91
CA ARG A 84 8.40 7.28 11.97
C ARG A 84 9.88 7.17 12.30
N ASN A 85 10.75 7.13 11.29
CA ASN A 85 12.19 7.02 11.52
C ASN A 85 12.77 8.27 12.19
N GLN A 86 12.34 9.47 11.81
CA GLN A 86 12.78 10.71 12.48
C GLN A 86 12.33 10.79 13.94
N LYS A 87 11.19 10.19 14.30
CA LYS A 87 10.71 10.16 15.69
C LYS A 87 11.45 9.14 16.57
N ASN A 88 12.05 8.11 15.98
CA ASN A 88 12.80 7.09 16.71
C ASN A 88 14.28 7.48 16.95
N GLU A 89 14.75 8.58 16.37
CA GLU A 89 16.11 9.10 16.52
C GLU A 89 16.25 10.15 17.65
N TYR A 90 15.20 10.37 18.45
CA TYR A 90 15.16 11.25 19.62
C TYR A 90 14.67 10.51 20.87
#